data_AF-A0AA36I4T5-F1
#
_entry.id   AF-A0AA36I4T5-F1
#
_cell.length_a   1.000
_cell.length_b   1.000
_cell.length_c   1.000
_cell.angle_alpha   90.00
_cell.angle_beta   90.00
_cell.angle_gamma   90.00
#
_symmetry.space_group_name_H-M   'P 1'
#
loop_
_entity.id
_entity.type
_entity.pdbx_description
1 polymer ?
#
loop_
_entity_poly.entity_id
_entity_poly.type
_entity_poly.pdbx_seq_one_letter_code
_entity_poly.pdbx_strand_id
1 'polypeptide(L)'
;MSALGQRLAEFLGTLLLVISVECSTAAFGSPLFGGLAVAGMLFVAMQSWGRVSGGNFNPALTLALGCVQSMGGQGMDWAQVRSYVQLQLAAGIVGAFLTSQVFGIVMPIGDLLEHGLWALGVCEFLGTFMLCFVALNVCVGNRAEEYSALAVGLSLLAGFYSVGHVSGGIFNPAVALGMDLSSWRANYVGLSAYYMLFQFPAALCAALLFAKVRPELFTDAPREGPSLFSQLLGEFVGSFLVVLTAVGASQAGAAVAPLSVAAAVASLAFALQKVSGGHFNPAVSCALYLAGHSRQLLSYAVAQLGGAWLGALTATAIFHRPRSFGPRWPFGLQEAVVAEAIVGFLICFVVLAVKSRAEASQFSGLAYGFCMLAGFGICR
;
A
#
# COMPACT_ATOMS: atom_id res chain seq x y z
N MET A 1 6.38 25.41 13.82
CA MET A 1 6.61 24.35 14.83
C MET A 1 8.10 24.12 15.02
N SER A 2 8.58 23.72 16.20
CA SER A 2 10.01 23.55 16.45
C SER A 2 10.56 22.27 15.80
N ALA A 3 11.81 22.30 15.35
CA ALA A 3 12.50 21.13 14.79
C ALA A 3 12.59 19.96 15.78
N LEU A 4 12.65 20.25 17.08
CA LEU A 4 12.62 19.23 18.14
C LEU A 4 11.27 18.50 18.18
N GLY A 5 10.15 19.24 18.16
CA GLY A 5 8.81 18.63 18.20
C GLY A 5 8.55 17.71 17.00
N GLN A 6 9.02 18.11 15.82
CA GLN A 6 9.01 17.31 14.60
C GLN A 6 9.76 15.97 14.75
N ARG A 7 11.01 16.03 15.25
CA ARG A 7 11.84 14.83 15.44
C ARG A 7 11.29 13.88 16.51
N LEU A 8 10.72 14.44 17.59
CA LEU A 8 10.07 13.66 18.63
C LEU A 8 8.82 12.94 18.13
N ALA A 9 8.01 13.60 17.29
CA ALA A 9 6.86 12.97 16.65
C ALA A 9 7.29 11.76 15.80
N GLU A 10 8.30 11.91 14.94
CA GLU A 10 8.82 10.80 14.13
C GLU A 10 9.36 9.64 14.97
N PHE A 11 10.08 9.95 16.06
CA PHE A 11 10.56 8.94 16.98
C PHE A 11 9.40 8.19 17.65
N LEU A 12 8.44 8.89 18.24
CA LEU A 12 7.31 8.27 18.96
C LEU A 12 6.39 7.49 18.03
N GLY A 13 6.06 8.03 16.85
CA GLY A 13 5.21 7.33 15.89
C GLY A 13 5.87 6.06 15.36
N THR A 14 7.18 6.10 15.07
CA THR A 14 7.94 4.90 14.65
C THR A 14 8.05 3.90 15.78
N LEU A 15 8.31 4.36 17.01
CA LEU A 15 8.39 3.52 18.20
C LEU A 15 7.10 2.73 18.41
N LEU A 16 5.94 3.41 18.38
CA LEU A 16 4.64 2.78 18.55
C LEU A 16 4.29 1.84 17.40
N LEU A 17 4.67 2.18 16.17
CA LEU A 17 4.52 1.31 15.01
C LEU A 17 5.32 0.01 15.19
N VAL A 18 6.58 0.09 15.61
CA VAL A 18 7.44 -1.10 15.79
C VAL A 18 6.94 -1.98 16.92
N ILE A 19 6.54 -1.40 18.05
CA ILE A 19 5.90 -2.14 19.14
C ILE A 19 4.65 -2.86 18.64
N SER A 20 3.84 -2.19 17.81
CA SER A 20 2.64 -2.80 17.23
C SER A 20 2.99 -3.96 16.31
N VAL A 21 4.04 -3.86 15.49
CA VAL A 21 4.50 -4.96 14.62
C VAL A 21 4.93 -6.17 15.44
N GLU A 22 5.81 -5.98 16.42
CA GLU A 22 6.34 -7.08 17.25
C GLU A 22 5.20 -7.75 18.04
N CYS A 23 4.31 -6.99 18.70
CA CYS A 23 3.17 -7.56 19.42
C CYS A 23 2.19 -8.30 18.48
N SER A 24 2.00 -7.79 17.27
CA SER A 24 1.03 -8.34 16.30
C SER A 24 1.49 -9.61 15.62
N THR A 25 2.79 -9.72 15.37
CA THR A 25 3.38 -10.85 14.64
C THR A 25 3.76 -12.00 15.55
N ALA A 26 3.97 -11.72 16.84
CA ALA A 26 4.69 -12.62 17.72
C ALA A 26 3.92 -13.05 18.99
N ALA A 27 2.94 -12.26 19.46
CA ALA A 27 2.28 -12.48 20.75
C ALA A 27 0.85 -13.06 20.66
N PHE A 28 0.11 -12.78 19.58
CA PHE A 28 -1.34 -13.03 19.54
C PHE A 28 -1.85 -13.59 18.20
N GLY A 29 -1.20 -14.63 17.68
CA GLY A 29 -1.75 -15.80 16.95
C GLY A 29 -2.79 -15.67 15.81
N SER A 30 -3.26 -14.48 15.42
CA SER A 30 -4.25 -14.31 14.36
C SER A 30 -3.71 -13.40 13.27
N PRO A 31 -3.42 -13.94 12.07
CA PRO A 31 -3.06 -13.15 10.90
C PRO A 31 -4.07 -12.03 10.63
N LEU A 32 -5.36 -12.23 10.94
CA LEU A 32 -6.43 -11.24 10.72
C LEU A 32 -6.31 -9.99 11.61
N PHE A 33 -5.79 -10.11 12.83
CA PHE A 33 -5.65 -8.96 13.72
C PHE A 33 -4.29 -8.29 13.56
N GLY A 34 -3.26 -9.04 13.17
CA GLY A 34 -1.91 -8.49 13.06
C GLY A 34 -1.81 -7.36 12.04
N GLY A 35 -2.31 -7.57 10.82
CA GLY A 35 -2.27 -6.52 9.79
C GLY A 35 -3.13 -5.31 10.15
N LEU A 36 -4.30 -5.53 10.77
CA LEU A 36 -5.19 -4.47 11.25
C LEU A 36 -4.53 -3.62 12.33
N ALA A 37 -3.83 -4.23 13.28
CA ALA A 37 -3.14 -3.54 14.35
C ALA A 37 -1.98 -2.68 13.80
N VAL A 38 -1.16 -3.22 12.90
CA VAL A 38 -0.04 -2.47 12.32
C VAL A 38 -0.53 -1.31 11.43
N ALA A 39 -1.48 -1.58 10.53
CA ALA A 39 -2.06 -0.56 9.66
C ALA A 39 -2.84 0.50 10.46
N GLY A 40 -3.58 0.07 11.49
CA GLY A 40 -4.31 0.94 12.40
C GLY A 40 -3.37 1.84 13.20
N MET A 41 -2.26 1.31 13.70
CA MET A 41 -1.26 2.11 14.40
C MET A 41 -0.62 3.13 13.47
N LEU A 42 -0.27 2.77 12.23
CA LEU A 42 0.24 3.73 11.25
C LEU A 42 -0.79 4.84 10.99
N PHE A 43 -2.05 4.48 10.76
CA PHE A 43 -3.14 5.45 10.60
C PHE A 43 -3.25 6.40 11.79
N VAL A 44 -3.31 5.87 13.01
CA VAL A 44 -3.41 6.66 14.25
C VAL A 44 -2.21 7.58 14.41
N ALA A 45 -0.99 7.08 14.23
CA ALA A 45 0.22 7.89 14.34
C ALA A 45 0.23 9.05 13.32
N MET A 46 -0.18 8.78 12.07
CA MET A 46 -0.29 9.82 11.03
C MET A 46 -1.38 10.83 11.35
N GLN A 47 -2.52 10.39 11.88
CA GLN A 47 -3.60 11.29 12.27
C GLN A 47 -3.21 12.19 13.45
N SER A 48 -2.49 11.63 14.43
CA SER A 48 -2.05 12.34 15.63
C SER A 48 -0.90 13.30 15.37
N TRP A 49 0.09 12.89 14.58
CA TRP A 49 1.36 13.64 14.42
C TRP A 49 1.67 14.05 12.98
N GLY A 50 0.83 13.74 11.99
CA GLY A 50 1.02 14.18 10.61
C GLY A 50 1.08 15.70 10.46
N ARG A 51 0.27 16.45 11.23
CA ARG A 51 0.36 17.92 11.29
C ARG A 51 1.63 18.43 11.97
N VAL A 52 2.31 17.58 12.73
CA VAL A 52 3.51 17.92 13.50
C VAL A 52 4.76 17.73 12.65
N SER A 53 4.97 16.52 12.11
CA SER A 53 6.18 16.12 11.39
C SER A 53 5.99 15.83 9.90
N GLY A 54 4.74 15.72 9.43
CA GLY A 54 4.42 15.07 8.15
C GLY A 54 4.05 13.60 8.31
N GLY A 55 4.42 12.99 9.44
CA GLY A 55 4.00 11.64 9.83
C GLY A 55 4.58 10.54 8.94
N ASN A 56 5.90 10.52 8.74
CA ASN A 56 6.52 9.56 7.84
C ASN A 56 6.66 8.18 8.50
N PHE A 57 7.20 8.14 9.72
CA PHE A 57 7.45 6.97 10.55
C PHE A 57 8.16 5.79 9.85
N ASN A 58 8.82 6.08 8.74
CA ASN A 58 9.41 5.09 7.84
C ASN A 58 10.57 5.75 7.07
N PRO A 59 11.82 5.23 7.20
CA PRO A 59 12.96 5.74 6.48
C PRO A 59 12.82 5.70 4.96
N ALA A 60 12.15 4.69 4.40
CA ALA A 60 11.92 4.57 2.96
C ALA A 60 10.96 5.67 2.46
N LEU A 61 9.86 5.94 3.18
CA LEU A 61 8.95 7.05 2.84
C LEU A 61 9.63 8.41 2.99
N THR A 62 10.44 8.58 4.04
CA THR A 62 11.23 9.80 4.26
C THR A 62 12.22 10.04 3.11
N LEU A 63 12.89 8.97 2.64
CA LEU A 63 13.76 9.04 1.46
C LEU A 63 12.97 9.40 0.20
N ALA A 64 11.79 8.80 -0.01
CA ALA A 64 10.95 9.09 -1.18
C ALA A 64 10.59 10.59 -1.25
N LEU A 65 10.30 11.23 -0.12
CA LEU A 65 10.05 12.68 -0.04
C LEU A 65 11.29 13.50 -0.40
N GLY A 66 12.49 13.06 -0.01
CA GLY A 66 13.76 13.68 -0.44
C GLY A 66 14.00 13.53 -1.95
N CYS A 67 13.68 12.37 -2.52
CA CYS A 67 13.72 12.15 -3.97
C CYS A 67 12.75 13.10 -4.70
N VAL A 68 11.52 13.25 -4.21
CA VAL A 68 10.54 14.20 -4.77
C VAL A 68 11.08 15.63 -4.74
N GLN A 69 11.70 16.05 -3.64
CA GLN A 69 12.32 17.38 -3.58
C GLN A 69 13.46 17.53 -4.59
N SER A 70 14.30 16.51 -4.74
CA SER A 70 15.44 16.53 -5.67
C SER A 70 15.02 16.62 -7.13
N MET A 71 13.80 16.19 -7.46
CA MET A 71 13.20 16.34 -8.78
C MET A 71 12.50 17.69 -8.99
N GLY A 72 12.53 18.59 -8.01
CA GLY A 72 11.87 19.91 -8.07
C GLY A 72 10.44 19.95 -7.52
N GLY A 73 9.95 18.86 -6.93
CA GLY A 73 8.61 18.80 -6.34
C GLY A 73 8.55 19.27 -4.89
N GLN A 74 7.35 19.38 -4.34
CA GLN A 74 7.10 19.76 -2.93
C GLN A 74 7.38 18.63 -1.93
N GLY A 75 8.63 18.15 -1.91
CA GLY A 75 9.13 17.08 -1.04
C GLY A 75 9.70 17.57 0.30
N MET A 76 10.71 16.87 0.83
CA MET A 76 11.34 17.15 2.12
C MET A 76 12.83 17.47 1.97
N ASP A 77 13.29 18.49 2.70
CA ASP A 77 14.71 18.89 2.76
C ASP A 77 15.64 17.78 3.23
N TRP A 78 16.80 17.62 2.59
CA TRP A 78 17.74 16.55 2.89
C TRP A 78 18.33 16.59 4.31
N ALA A 79 18.43 17.76 4.94
CA ALA A 79 18.84 17.83 6.34
C ALA A 79 17.74 17.28 7.26
N GLN A 80 16.47 17.55 6.93
CA GLN A 80 15.33 16.97 7.62
C GLN A 80 15.22 15.47 7.38
N VAL A 81 15.36 15.00 6.12
CA VAL A 81 15.40 13.58 5.75
C VAL A 81 16.42 12.83 6.59
N ARG A 82 17.66 13.32 6.65
CA ARG A 82 18.72 12.71 7.47
C ARG A 82 18.32 12.62 8.94
N SER A 83 17.78 13.70 9.50
CA SER A 83 17.36 13.73 10.90
C SER A 83 16.21 12.77 11.19
N TYR A 84 15.25 12.64 10.28
CA TYR A 84 14.11 11.74 10.44
C TYR A 84 14.53 10.29 10.34
N VAL A 85 15.32 9.92 9.34
CA VAL A 85 15.84 8.55 9.17
C VAL A 85 16.59 8.11 10.41
N GLN A 86 17.50 8.93 10.95
CA GLN A 86 18.26 8.59 12.16
C GLN A 86 17.35 8.32 13.36
N LEU A 87 16.35 9.17 13.57
CA LEU A 87 15.42 9.05 14.70
C LEU A 87 14.45 7.89 14.52
N GLN A 88 14.00 7.61 13.30
CA GLN A 88 13.15 6.45 12.99
C GLN A 88 13.92 5.14 13.22
N LEU A 89 15.17 5.03 12.75
CA LEU A 89 16.00 3.85 12.99
C LEU A 89 16.26 3.64 14.49
N ALA A 90 16.56 4.71 15.24
CA ALA A 90 16.72 4.64 16.69
C ALA A 90 15.43 4.21 17.39
N ALA A 91 14.28 4.73 16.97
CA ALA A 91 12.97 4.33 17.48
C ALA A 91 12.65 2.87 17.19
N GLY A 92 13.01 2.36 16.00
CA GLY A 92 12.88 0.95 15.65
C GLY A 92 13.64 0.04 16.59
N ILE A 93 14.90 0.36 16.86
CA ILE A 93 15.73 -0.38 17.83
C ILE A 93 15.07 -0.33 19.21
N VAL A 94 14.75 0.86 19.72
CA VAL A 94 14.17 1.00 21.06
C VAL A 94 12.84 0.25 21.17
N GLY A 95 11.96 0.34 20.18
CA GLY A 95 10.65 -0.31 20.20
C GLY A 95 10.73 -1.83 20.21
N ALA A 96 11.59 -2.39 19.36
CA ALA A 96 11.80 -3.84 19.29
C ALA A 96 12.43 -4.38 20.59
N PHE A 97 13.45 -3.71 21.12
CA PHE A 97 14.07 -4.11 22.39
C PHE A 97 13.12 -3.99 23.58
N LEU A 98 12.32 -2.92 23.66
CA LEU A 98 11.30 -2.78 24.71
C LEU A 98 10.30 -3.92 24.66
N THR A 99 9.81 -4.28 23.48
CA THR A 99 8.85 -5.37 23.31
C THR A 99 9.47 -6.72 23.71
N SER A 100 10.72 -6.97 23.28
CA SER A 100 11.47 -8.17 23.66
C SER A 100 11.68 -8.28 25.18
N GLN A 101 12.01 -7.19 25.87
CA GLN A 101 12.21 -7.21 27.32
C GLN A 101 10.90 -7.38 28.09
N VAL A 102 9.81 -6.74 27.65
CA VAL A 102 8.53 -6.75 28.36
C VAL A 102 7.79 -8.07 28.18
N PHE A 103 7.76 -8.60 26.96
CA PHE A 103 6.95 -9.77 26.64
C PHE A 103 7.77 -11.05 26.48
N GLY A 104 9.10 -10.95 26.35
CA GLY A 104 9.97 -12.10 26.07
C GLY A 104 9.84 -12.61 24.64
N ILE A 105 9.30 -11.77 23.73
CA ILE A 105 8.92 -12.17 22.39
C ILE A 105 9.84 -11.51 21.37
N VAL A 106 10.28 -12.28 20.38
CA VAL A 106 11.04 -11.77 19.24
C VAL A 106 10.62 -12.52 17.99
N MET A 107 10.53 -11.82 16.86
CA MET A 107 10.29 -12.41 15.54
C MET A 107 11.58 -12.44 14.72
N PRO A 108 12.23 -13.62 14.59
CA PRO A 108 13.40 -13.73 13.76
C PRO A 108 12.99 -13.61 12.29
N ILE A 109 13.48 -12.56 11.61
CA ILE A 109 13.35 -12.42 10.15
C ILE A 109 13.91 -13.67 9.43
N GLY A 110 14.89 -14.34 10.05
CA GLY A 110 15.51 -15.56 9.53
C GLY A 110 14.55 -16.73 9.30
N ASP A 111 13.45 -16.81 10.05
CA ASP A 111 12.49 -17.89 9.89
C ASP A 111 11.74 -17.80 8.54
N LEU A 112 11.76 -16.64 7.89
CA LEU A 112 11.11 -16.39 6.59
C LEU A 112 11.98 -16.82 5.40
N LEU A 113 13.24 -17.20 5.61
CA LEU A 113 14.16 -17.61 4.54
C LEU A 113 13.68 -18.84 3.75
N GLU A 114 12.74 -19.62 4.27
CA GLU A 114 12.15 -20.79 3.61
C GLU A 114 11.51 -20.46 2.25
N HIS A 115 11.03 -19.22 2.06
CA HIS A 115 10.45 -18.77 0.78
C HIS A 115 11.50 -18.32 -0.25
N GLY A 116 12.78 -18.27 0.15
CA GLY A 116 13.90 -17.86 -0.70
C GLY A 116 14.08 -16.34 -0.76
N LEU A 117 15.35 -15.92 -0.78
CA LEU A 117 15.74 -14.50 -0.75
C LEU A 117 15.08 -13.66 -1.85
N TRP A 118 14.94 -14.20 -3.07
CA TRP A 118 14.31 -13.51 -4.18
C TRP A 118 12.86 -13.12 -3.86
N ALA A 119 12.05 -14.07 -3.40
CA ALA A 119 10.64 -13.81 -3.06
C ALA A 119 10.54 -12.79 -1.92
N LEU A 120 11.39 -12.92 -0.89
CA LEU A 120 11.46 -11.96 0.23
C LEU A 120 11.72 -10.54 -0.27
N GLY A 121 12.78 -10.37 -1.07
CA GLY A 121 13.17 -9.06 -1.60
C GLY A 121 12.10 -8.43 -2.49
N VAL A 122 11.52 -9.20 -3.41
CA VAL A 122 10.47 -8.71 -4.30
C VAL A 122 9.21 -8.33 -3.52
N CYS A 123 8.80 -9.12 -2.53
CA CYS A 123 7.66 -8.81 -1.67
C CYS A 123 7.88 -7.49 -0.90
N GLU A 124 9.06 -7.31 -0.31
CA GLU A 124 9.41 -6.06 0.38
C GLU A 124 9.48 -4.86 -0.57
N PHE A 125 10.02 -5.05 -1.77
CA PHE A 125 10.02 -4.02 -2.80
C PHE A 125 8.58 -3.59 -3.14
N LEU A 126 7.70 -4.54 -3.45
CA LEU A 126 6.34 -4.24 -3.91
C LEU A 126 5.49 -3.59 -2.82
N GLY A 127 5.59 -4.07 -1.57
CA GLY A 127 4.86 -3.48 -0.45
C GLY A 127 5.38 -2.09 -0.07
N THR A 128 6.70 -1.87 0.00
CA THR A 128 7.25 -0.53 0.24
C THR A 128 6.94 0.42 -0.92
N PHE A 129 6.98 -0.06 -2.15
CA PHE A 129 6.61 0.72 -3.33
C PHE A 129 5.16 1.18 -3.24
N MET A 130 4.23 0.28 -2.96
CA MET A 130 2.81 0.63 -2.82
C MET A 130 2.59 1.63 -1.68
N LEU A 131 3.20 1.38 -0.51
CA LEU A 131 3.11 2.28 0.65
C LEU A 131 3.61 3.69 0.31
N CYS A 132 4.81 3.79 -0.26
CA CYS A 132 5.40 5.08 -0.63
C CYS A 132 4.62 5.77 -1.75
N PHE A 133 4.18 5.01 -2.77
CA PHE A 133 3.45 5.57 -3.91
C PHE A 133 2.09 6.13 -3.48
N VAL A 134 1.35 5.41 -2.64
CA VAL A 134 0.08 5.91 -2.07
C VAL A 134 0.35 7.14 -1.20
N ALA A 135 1.31 7.08 -0.28
CA ALA A 135 1.65 8.20 0.62
C ALA A 135 2.03 9.48 -0.14
N LEU A 136 2.87 9.38 -1.18
CA LEU A 136 3.21 10.53 -2.01
C LEU A 136 1.97 11.10 -2.73
N ASN A 137 1.14 10.24 -3.31
CA ASN A 137 -0.06 10.69 -4.02
C ASN A 137 -1.06 11.40 -3.11
N VAL A 138 -1.29 10.91 -1.89
CA VAL A 138 -2.27 11.50 -0.98
C VAL A 138 -1.69 12.66 -0.17
N CYS A 139 -0.50 12.51 0.41
CA CYS A 139 0.10 13.53 1.28
C CYS A 139 0.74 14.69 0.51
N VAL A 140 1.31 14.44 -0.68
CA VAL A 140 1.95 15.48 -1.51
C VAL A 140 1.02 15.92 -2.64
N GLY A 141 0.46 14.96 -3.38
CA GLY A 141 -0.38 15.25 -4.54
C GLY A 141 -1.78 15.75 -4.22
N ASN A 142 -2.40 15.24 -3.16
CA ASN A 142 -3.77 15.58 -2.77
C ASN A 142 -3.83 16.26 -1.39
N ARG A 143 -2.91 17.19 -1.07
CA ARG A 143 -2.75 17.87 0.26
C ARG A 143 -4.01 18.28 1.05
N ALA A 144 -5.18 18.44 0.42
CA ALA A 144 -6.45 18.75 1.06
C ALA A 144 -7.31 17.52 1.42
N GLU A 145 -6.84 16.30 1.17
CA GLU A 145 -7.60 15.07 1.37
C GLU A 145 -7.49 14.62 2.83
N GLU A 146 -8.59 14.79 3.56
CA GLU A 146 -8.73 14.45 4.98
C GLU A 146 -8.38 12.97 5.28
N TYR A 147 -8.58 12.08 4.30
CA TYR A 147 -8.36 10.64 4.40
C TYR A 147 -6.94 10.19 4.02
N SER A 148 -5.98 11.11 3.91
CA SER A 148 -4.59 10.78 3.54
C SER A 148 -3.97 9.72 4.46
N ALA A 149 -4.08 9.89 5.78
CA ALA A 149 -3.57 8.92 6.76
C ALA A 149 -4.25 7.55 6.60
N LEU A 150 -5.55 7.54 6.32
CA LEU A 150 -6.33 6.31 6.13
C LEU A 150 -5.89 5.56 4.88
N ALA A 151 -5.70 6.27 3.77
CA ALA A 151 -5.20 5.69 2.53
C ALA A 151 -3.83 5.03 2.71
N VAL A 152 -2.91 5.68 3.44
CA VAL A 152 -1.59 5.12 3.75
C VAL A 152 -1.70 3.87 4.62
N GLY A 153 -2.51 3.90 5.69
CA GLY A 153 -2.78 2.72 6.52
C GLY A 153 -3.38 1.55 5.71
N LEU A 154 -4.36 1.82 4.86
CA LEU A 154 -4.98 0.82 3.98
C LEU A 154 -3.98 0.24 2.96
N SER A 155 -3.03 1.04 2.46
CA SER A 155 -1.99 0.52 1.57
C SER A 155 -1.06 -0.48 2.28
N LEU A 156 -0.73 -0.21 3.56
CA LEU A 156 0.04 -1.14 4.38
C LEU A 156 -0.76 -2.42 4.67
N LEU A 157 -2.04 -2.29 5.02
CA LEU A 157 -2.94 -3.43 5.25
C LEU A 157 -3.04 -4.33 4.02
N ALA A 158 -3.19 -3.71 2.84
CA ALA A 158 -3.23 -4.40 1.57
C ALA A 158 -1.95 -5.22 1.32
N GLY A 159 -0.78 -4.58 1.43
CA GLY A 159 0.51 -5.23 1.24
C GLY A 159 0.75 -6.34 2.26
N PHE A 160 0.44 -6.10 3.54
CA PHE A 160 0.70 -7.04 4.64
C PHE A 160 -0.07 -8.34 4.43
N TYR A 161 -1.37 -8.26 4.12
CA TYR A 161 -2.16 -9.47 3.83
C TYR A 161 -1.86 -10.09 2.47
N SER A 162 -1.28 -9.34 1.54
CA SER A 162 -0.88 -9.87 0.24
C SER A 162 0.39 -10.72 0.33
N VAL A 163 1.47 -10.16 0.88
CA VAL A 163 2.81 -10.77 0.81
C VAL A 163 3.46 -10.97 2.17
N GLY A 164 2.82 -10.58 3.27
CA GLY A 164 3.38 -10.69 4.62
C GLY A 164 3.63 -12.12 5.08
N HIS A 165 2.88 -13.10 4.57
CA HIS A 165 3.15 -14.52 4.80
C HIS A 165 4.44 -15.03 4.14
N VAL A 166 5.03 -14.25 3.22
CA VAL A 166 6.31 -14.54 2.55
C VAL A 166 7.45 -13.75 3.17
N SER A 167 7.31 -12.42 3.31
CA SER A 167 8.39 -11.53 3.73
C SER A 167 8.23 -10.95 5.14
N GLY A 168 7.17 -11.28 5.86
CA GLY A 168 6.80 -10.60 7.11
C GLY A 168 6.10 -9.26 6.89
N GLY A 169 6.07 -8.75 5.65
CA GLY A 169 5.33 -7.54 5.28
C GLY A 169 5.85 -6.30 6.00
N ILE A 170 7.17 -6.17 6.11
CA ILE A 170 7.82 -5.19 7.01
C ILE A 170 7.72 -3.79 6.42
N PHE A 171 8.07 -3.65 5.14
CA PHE A 171 7.97 -2.45 4.31
C PHE A 171 8.60 -1.17 4.87
N ASN A 172 9.43 -1.29 5.90
CA ASN A 172 9.96 -0.19 6.68
C ASN A 172 11.36 -0.53 7.23
N PRO A 173 12.42 0.19 6.82
CA PRO A 173 13.78 -0.06 7.29
C PRO A 173 13.95 0.02 8.81
N ALA A 174 13.20 0.89 9.50
CA ALA A 174 13.27 1.00 10.96
C ALA A 174 12.69 -0.22 11.66
N VAL A 175 11.59 -0.76 11.13
CA VAL A 175 10.98 -2.00 11.63
C VAL A 175 11.91 -3.19 11.36
N ALA A 176 12.44 -3.30 10.13
CA ALA A 176 13.38 -4.35 9.75
C ALA A 176 14.61 -4.37 10.66
N LEU A 177 15.23 -3.20 10.88
CA LEU A 177 16.41 -3.09 11.74
C LEU A 177 16.10 -3.42 13.21
N GLY A 178 14.96 -2.96 13.71
CA GLY A 178 14.52 -3.24 15.08
C GLY A 178 14.38 -4.74 15.34
N MET A 179 13.60 -5.42 14.48
CA MET A 179 13.36 -6.87 14.58
C MET A 179 14.64 -7.70 14.45
N ASP A 180 15.52 -7.31 13.52
CA ASP A 180 16.78 -8.03 13.28
C ASP A 180 17.74 -7.92 14.49
N LEU A 181 17.88 -6.72 15.06
CA LEU A 181 18.77 -6.51 16.20
C LEU A 181 18.19 -7.02 17.53
N SER A 182 16.87 -6.99 17.72
CA SER A 182 16.22 -7.58 18.90
C SER A 182 16.34 -9.11 18.90
N SER A 183 16.45 -9.73 17.71
CA SER A 183 16.62 -11.17 17.47
C SER A 183 18.05 -11.70 17.70
N TRP A 184 18.93 -10.91 18.32
CA TRP A 184 20.35 -11.28 18.50
C TRP A 184 20.57 -12.62 19.23
N ARG A 185 19.66 -13.03 20.12
CA ARG A 185 19.75 -14.33 20.81
C ARG A 185 19.37 -15.53 19.93
N ALA A 186 18.73 -15.28 18.79
CA ALA A 186 18.30 -16.29 17.82
C ALA A 186 19.33 -16.54 16.70
N ASN A 187 20.52 -15.91 16.73
CA ASN A 187 21.60 -16.06 15.72
C ASN A 187 21.25 -15.66 14.27
N TYR A 188 20.24 -14.81 14.05
CA TYR A 188 19.80 -14.39 12.70
C TYR A 188 20.12 -12.94 12.32
N VAL A 189 21.07 -12.29 12.99
CA VAL A 189 21.37 -10.86 12.78
C VAL A 189 21.98 -10.61 11.39
N GLY A 190 21.50 -9.58 10.69
CA GLY A 190 22.07 -9.06 9.45
C GLY A 190 21.10 -9.09 8.26
N LEU A 191 19.92 -9.69 8.41
CA LEU A 191 18.92 -9.75 7.34
C LEU A 191 18.22 -8.42 7.07
N SER A 192 18.21 -7.50 8.04
CA SER A 192 17.64 -6.15 7.83
C SER A 192 18.35 -5.40 6.69
N ALA A 193 19.67 -5.60 6.52
CA ALA A 193 20.41 -5.03 5.41
C ALA A 193 19.88 -5.54 4.06
N TYR A 194 19.56 -6.83 3.97
CA TYR A 194 18.96 -7.41 2.77
C TYR A 194 17.59 -6.80 2.47
N TYR A 195 16.74 -6.61 3.49
CA TYR A 195 15.44 -5.96 3.32
C TYR A 195 15.60 -4.51 2.81
N MET A 196 16.55 -3.76 3.37
CA MET A 196 16.85 -2.39 2.96
C MET A 196 17.31 -2.28 1.49
N LEU A 197 17.98 -3.31 0.96
CA LEU A 197 18.36 -3.37 -0.47
C LEU A 197 17.15 -3.35 -1.41
N PHE A 198 15.96 -3.71 -0.93
CA PHE A 198 14.72 -3.68 -1.73
C PHE A 198 13.81 -2.52 -1.34
N GLN A 199 13.73 -2.18 -0.05
CA GLN A 199 12.86 -1.11 0.46
C GLN A 199 13.30 0.28 -0.04
N PHE A 200 14.61 0.59 -0.09
CA PHE A 200 15.06 1.89 -0.59
C PHE A 200 14.89 2.07 -2.10
N PRO A 201 15.22 1.10 -2.97
CA PRO A 201 14.89 1.19 -4.39
C PRO A 201 13.39 1.29 -4.67
N ALA A 202 12.55 0.64 -3.86
CA ALA A 202 11.10 0.75 -3.96
C ALA A 202 10.61 2.18 -3.69
N ALA A 203 11.15 2.85 -2.67
CA ALA A 203 10.87 4.26 -2.39
C ALA A 203 11.29 5.18 -3.55
N LEU A 204 12.46 4.93 -4.15
CA LEU A 204 12.91 5.67 -5.33
C LEU A 204 11.97 5.46 -6.53
N CYS A 205 11.59 4.21 -6.82
CA CYS A 205 10.67 3.89 -7.89
C CYS A 205 9.29 4.53 -7.68
N ALA A 206 8.79 4.53 -6.45
CA ALA A 206 7.55 5.21 -6.08
C ALA A 206 7.63 6.72 -6.33
N ALA A 207 8.73 7.37 -5.95
CA ALA A 207 8.94 8.79 -6.20
C ALA A 207 9.00 9.12 -7.69
N LEU A 208 9.77 8.36 -8.48
CA LEU A 208 9.89 8.54 -9.93
C LEU A 208 8.53 8.38 -10.62
N LEU A 209 7.77 7.36 -10.23
CA LEU A 209 6.47 7.10 -10.82
C LEU A 209 5.45 8.16 -10.41
N PHE A 210 5.46 8.60 -9.15
CA PHE A 210 4.68 9.74 -8.67
C PHE A 210 4.93 10.99 -9.52
N ALA A 211 6.19 11.30 -9.84
CA ALA A 211 6.54 12.42 -10.70
C ALA A 211 6.01 12.27 -12.15
N LYS A 212 5.89 11.05 -12.66
CA LYS A 212 5.35 10.78 -14.00
C LYS A 212 3.82 10.80 -14.05
N VAL A 213 3.15 10.35 -13.00
CA VAL A 213 1.68 10.43 -12.93
C VAL A 213 1.19 11.83 -12.57
N ARG A 214 2.04 12.66 -11.97
CA ARG A 214 1.72 14.04 -11.55
C ARG A 214 2.79 15.06 -11.95
N PRO A 215 3.09 15.20 -13.25
CA PRO A 215 4.12 16.14 -13.72
C PRO A 215 3.80 17.60 -13.33
N GLU A 216 2.53 17.94 -13.14
CA GLU A 216 2.07 19.28 -12.73
C GLU A 216 2.59 19.73 -11.36
N LEU A 217 3.12 18.81 -10.54
CA LEU A 217 3.71 19.13 -9.24
C LEU A 217 5.20 19.45 -9.31
N PHE A 218 5.81 19.33 -10.50
CA PHE A 218 7.24 19.48 -10.75
C PHE A 218 7.55 20.56 -11.80
N THR A 219 6.53 21.24 -12.30
CA THR A 219 6.64 22.29 -13.32
C THR A 219 5.84 23.51 -12.90
N ASP A 220 6.32 24.71 -13.25
CA ASP A 220 5.60 25.97 -13.01
C ASP A 220 4.45 26.23 -14.01
N ALA A 221 4.14 25.25 -14.87
CA ALA A 221 3.08 25.36 -15.87
C ALA A 221 1.69 25.48 -15.22
N PRO A 222 0.74 26.20 -15.84
CA PRO A 222 -0.64 26.23 -15.37
C PRO A 222 -1.21 24.82 -15.21
N ARG A 223 -2.02 24.61 -14.17
CA ARG A 223 -2.67 23.33 -13.90
C ARG A 223 -3.74 23.03 -14.96
N GLU A 224 -3.31 22.49 -16.08
CA GLU A 224 -4.19 21.69 -16.92
C GLU A 224 -4.46 20.35 -16.23
N GLY A 225 -5.59 19.72 -16.54
CA GLY A 225 -5.92 18.41 -15.99
C GLY A 225 -4.85 17.36 -16.35
N PRO A 226 -4.84 16.19 -15.68
CA PRO A 226 -3.86 15.14 -15.93
C PRO A 226 -3.82 14.74 -17.40
N SER A 227 -2.63 14.64 -17.97
CA SER A 227 -2.44 14.18 -19.36
C SER A 227 -3.01 12.76 -19.56
N LEU A 228 -3.35 12.39 -20.79
CA LEU A 228 -3.77 11.02 -21.10
C LEU A 228 -2.70 10.00 -20.68
N PHE A 229 -1.42 10.31 -20.88
CA PHE A 229 -0.33 9.43 -20.45
C PHE A 229 -0.35 9.20 -18.93
N SER A 230 -0.50 10.26 -18.14
CA SER A 230 -0.61 10.18 -16.68
C SER A 230 -1.82 9.37 -16.23
N GLN A 231 -2.96 9.56 -16.90
CA GLN A 231 -4.18 8.78 -16.67
C GLN A 231 -3.95 7.28 -16.92
N LEU A 232 -3.42 6.93 -18.10
CA LEU A 232 -3.16 5.54 -18.48
C LEU A 232 -2.12 4.88 -17.59
N LEU A 233 -1.08 5.61 -17.20
CA LEU A 233 -0.07 5.12 -16.27
C LEU A 233 -0.67 4.87 -14.88
N GLY A 234 -1.55 5.76 -14.39
CA GLY A 234 -2.30 5.56 -13.16
C GLY A 234 -3.17 4.30 -13.20
N GLU A 235 -3.93 4.11 -14.28
CA GLU A 235 -4.77 2.92 -14.47
C GLU A 235 -3.97 1.62 -14.57
N PHE A 236 -2.83 1.65 -15.26
CA PHE A 236 -1.91 0.51 -15.36
C PHE A 236 -1.35 0.12 -13.99
N VAL A 237 -0.79 1.09 -13.26
CA VAL A 237 -0.14 0.87 -11.95
C VAL A 237 -1.16 0.44 -10.91
N GLY A 238 -2.33 1.08 -10.88
CA GLY A 238 -3.40 0.70 -9.96
C GLY A 238 -3.91 -0.71 -10.23
N SER A 239 -4.14 -1.08 -11.49
CA SER A 239 -4.59 -2.44 -11.84
C SER A 239 -3.51 -3.49 -11.55
N PHE A 240 -2.24 -3.17 -11.80
CA PHE A 240 -1.09 -4.00 -11.43
C PHE A 240 -1.08 -4.31 -9.93
N LEU A 241 -1.18 -3.28 -9.08
CA LEU A 241 -1.17 -3.44 -7.63
C LEU A 241 -2.43 -4.15 -7.11
N VAL A 242 -3.62 -3.83 -7.64
CA VAL A 242 -4.87 -4.50 -7.23
C VAL A 242 -4.81 -6.00 -7.53
N VAL A 243 -4.37 -6.39 -8.73
CA VAL A 243 -4.29 -7.81 -9.10
C VAL A 243 -3.18 -8.53 -8.36
N LEU A 244 -2.00 -7.93 -8.21
CA LEU A 244 -0.92 -8.47 -7.40
C LEU A 244 -1.40 -8.71 -5.96
N THR A 245 -2.09 -7.75 -5.35
CA THR A 245 -2.68 -7.87 -4.02
C THR A 245 -3.72 -8.99 -3.95
N ALA A 246 -4.62 -9.07 -4.93
CA ALA A 246 -5.65 -10.11 -4.97
C ALA A 246 -5.06 -11.51 -5.07
N VAL A 247 -4.07 -11.71 -5.93
CA VAL A 247 -3.39 -13.00 -6.07
C VAL A 247 -2.60 -13.31 -4.81
N GLY A 248 -1.77 -12.40 -4.29
CA GLY A 248 -0.99 -12.65 -3.08
C GLY A 248 -1.84 -12.95 -1.85
N ALA A 249 -2.87 -12.14 -1.59
CA ALA A 249 -3.69 -12.30 -0.38
C ALA A 249 -4.49 -13.59 -0.37
N SER A 250 -4.85 -14.07 -1.55
CA SER A 250 -5.52 -15.34 -1.70
C SER A 250 -4.59 -16.57 -1.51
N GLN A 251 -3.27 -16.37 -1.44
CA GLN A 251 -2.31 -17.39 -0.98
C GLN A 251 -2.19 -17.40 0.55
N ALA A 252 -2.33 -16.23 1.19
CA ALA A 252 -2.27 -16.06 2.65
C ALA A 252 -3.46 -16.71 3.38
N GLY A 253 -4.61 -16.81 2.71
CA GLY A 253 -5.77 -17.55 3.22
C GLY A 253 -7.09 -16.84 2.98
N ALA A 254 -8.19 -17.59 3.08
CA ALA A 254 -9.51 -17.06 2.84
C ALA A 254 -9.82 -15.89 3.80
N ALA A 255 -9.59 -16.00 5.11
CA ALA A 255 -10.04 -14.97 6.04
C ALA A 255 -9.56 -13.53 5.73
N VAL A 256 -8.39 -13.35 5.12
CA VAL A 256 -7.75 -12.03 4.92
C VAL A 256 -7.83 -11.48 3.50
N ALA A 257 -8.03 -12.32 2.48
CA ALA A 257 -8.01 -11.88 1.08
C ALA A 257 -9.01 -10.76 0.72
N PRO A 258 -10.29 -10.79 1.18
CA PRO A 258 -11.26 -9.75 0.87
C PRO A 258 -10.85 -8.39 1.42
N LEU A 259 -10.35 -8.40 2.66
CA LEU A 259 -9.90 -7.20 3.37
C LEU A 259 -8.66 -6.60 2.70
N SER A 260 -7.72 -7.45 2.26
CA SER A 260 -6.53 -7.03 1.52
C SER A 260 -6.88 -6.33 0.20
N VAL A 261 -7.76 -6.92 -0.61
CA VAL A 261 -8.16 -6.34 -1.91
C VAL A 261 -8.97 -5.06 -1.73
N ALA A 262 -9.89 -5.04 -0.76
CA ALA A 262 -10.64 -3.85 -0.40
C ALA A 262 -9.73 -2.69 0.00
N ALA A 263 -8.72 -2.97 0.82
CA ALA A 263 -7.74 -1.99 1.25
C ALA A 263 -6.86 -1.50 0.07
N ALA A 264 -6.50 -2.37 -0.86
CA ALA A 264 -5.78 -1.97 -2.08
C ALA A 264 -6.60 -1.03 -2.95
N VAL A 265 -7.85 -1.41 -3.26
CA VAL A 265 -8.74 -0.59 -4.09
C VAL A 265 -9.01 0.76 -3.42
N ALA A 266 -9.29 0.78 -2.12
CA ALA A 266 -9.52 2.03 -1.39
C ALA A 266 -8.29 2.94 -1.39
N SER A 267 -7.13 2.41 -1.02
CA SER A 267 -5.90 3.20 -0.92
C SER A 267 -5.47 3.78 -2.28
N LEU A 268 -5.56 2.97 -3.34
CA LEU A 268 -5.22 3.40 -4.71
C LEU A 268 -6.27 4.36 -5.30
N ALA A 269 -7.55 4.18 -4.97
CA ALA A 269 -8.60 5.11 -5.39
C ALA A 269 -8.35 6.50 -4.77
N PHE A 270 -8.05 6.58 -3.47
CA PHE A 270 -7.63 7.85 -2.85
C PHE A 270 -6.39 8.44 -3.53
N ALA A 271 -5.37 7.62 -3.81
CA ALA A 271 -4.14 8.07 -4.45
C ALA A 271 -4.36 8.65 -5.87
N LEU A 272 -5.12 7.97 -6.71
CA LEU A 272 -5.16 8.23 -8.15
C LEU A 272 -6.50 8.78 -8.67
N GLN A 273 -7.51 8.96 -7.83
CA GLN A 273 -8.81 9.50 -8.29
C GLN A 273 -8.70 10.86 -9.00
N LYS A 274 -7.76 11.71 -8.57
CA LYS A 274 -7.51 13.02 -9.21
C LYS A 274 -6.59 12.95 -10.42
N VAL A 275 -5.98 11.78 -10.69
CA VAL A 275 -5.14 11.52 -11.86
C VAL A 275 -5.99 10.88 -12.96
N SER A 276 -6.51 9.68 -12.73
CA SER A 276 -7.21 8.88 -13.75
C SER A 276 -8.70 8.68 -13.47
N GLY A 277 -9.18 9.07 -12.30
CA GLY A 277 -10.50 8.67 -11.80
C GLY A 277 -10.45 7.40 -10.94
N GLY A 278 -9.34 6.64 -10.99
CA GLY A 278 -9.10 5.45 -10.17
C GLY A 278 -10.04 4.30 -10.51
N HIS A 279 -10.19 3.94 -11.79
CA HIS A 279 -11.15 2.93 -12.23
C HIS A 279 -10.66 1.51 -11.94
N PHE A 280 -9.41 1.21 -12.30
CA PHE A 280 -8.67 -0.06 -12.16
C PHE A 280 -9.39 -1.32 -12.64
N ASN A 281 -10.45 -1.15 -13.43
CA ASN A 281 -11.36 -2.20 -13.85
C ASN A 281 -12.08 -1.80 -15.14
N PRO A 282 -11.99 -2.60 -16.22
CA PRO A 282 -12.66 -2.31 -17.49
C PRO A 282 -14.18 -2.16 -17.39
N ALA A 283 -14.85 -2.92 -16.52
CA ALA A 283 -16.28 -2.79 -16.29
C ALA A 283 -16.64 -1.44 -15.65
N VAL A 284 -15.83 -0.97 -14.71
CA VAL A 284 -15.98 0.36 -14.10
C VAL A 284 -15.73 1.47 -15.14
N SER A 285 -14.69 1.34 -15.96
CA SER A 285 -14.44 2.26 -17.08
C SER A 285 -15.60 2.30 -18.07
N CYS A 286 -16.19 1.15 -18.39
CA CYS A 286 -17.36 1.04 -19.26
C CYS A 286 -18.57 1.74 -18.66
N ALA A 287 -18.88 1.48 -17.38
CA ALA A 287 -19.99 2.13 -16.69
C ALA A 287 -19.83 3.66 -16.66
N LEU A 288 -18.64 4.17 -16.31
CA LEU A 288 -18.36 5.61 -16.29
C LEU A 288 -18.39 6.24 -17.68
N TYR A 289 -17.94 5.53 -18.72
CA TYR A 289 -18.02 5.98 -20.11
C TYR A 289 -19.49 6.11 -20.57
N LEU A 290 -20.29 5.07 -20.34
CA LEU A 290 -21.71 5.06 -20.71
C LEU A 290 -22.52 6.11 -19.94
N ALA A 291 -22.14 6.40 -18.70
CA ALA A 291 -22.75 7.46 -17.89
C ALA A 291 -22.22 8.87 -18.21
N GLY A 292 -21.33 9.04 -19.20
CA GLY A 292 -20.77 10.34 -19.59
C GLY A 292 -19.77 10.95 -18.60
N HIS A 293 -19.30 10.18 -17.61
CA HIS A 293 -18.32 10.60 -16.61
C HIS A 293 -16.85 10.34 -17.03
N SER A 294 -16.64 9.58 -18.11
CA SER A 294 -15.31 9.35 -18.72
C SER A 294 -15.40 9.44 -20.24
N ARG A 295 -14.33 9.95 -20.87
CA ARG A 295 -14.15 9.88 -22.34
C ARG A 295 -13.31 8.68 -22.77
N GLN A 296 -12.67 8.01 -21.82
CA GLN A 296 -11.69 6.96 -22.06
C GLN A 296 -12.28 5.60 -21.67
N LEU A 297 -12.59 4.78 -22.67
CA LEU A 297 -13.00 3.38 -22.48
C LEU A 297 -11.88 2.44 -22.91
N LEU A 298 -11.57 2.42 -24.21
CA LEU A 298 -10.65 1.45 -24.81
C LEU A 298 -9.22 1.62 -24.29
N SER A 299 -8.73 2.86 -24.24
CA SER A 299 -7.38 3.17 -23.76
C SER A 299 -7.19 2.75 -22.30
N TYR A 300 -8.18 3.03 -21.44
CA TYR A 300 -8.21 2.58 -20.05
C TYR A 300 -8.26 1.06 -19.94
N ALA A 301 -9.15 0.40 -20.70
CA ALA A 301 -9.25 -1.05 -20.69
C ALA A 301 -7.91 -1.71 -21.06
N VAL A 302 -7.20 -1.20 -22.08
CA VAL A 302 -5.87 -1.69 -22.46
C VAL A 302 -4.86 -1.50 -21.32
N ALA A 303 -4.80 -0.31 -20.72
CA ALA A 303 -3.90 -0.04 -19.60
C ALA A 303 -4.19 -0.95 -18.39
N GLN A 304 -5.47 -1.12 -18.05
CA GLN A 304 -5.92 -1.94 -16.93
C GLN A 304 -5.61 -3.42 -17.15
N LEU A 305 -5.89 -3.95 -18.34
CA LEU A 305 -5.58 -5.34 -18.71
C LEU A 305 -4.06 -5.57 -18.73
N GLY A 306 -3.27 -4.63 -19.24
CA GLY A 306 -1.81 -4.70 -19.21
C GLY A 306 -1.25 -4.73 -17.78
N GLY A 307 -1.77 -3.85 -16.91
CA GLY A 307 -1.39 -3.82 -15.50
C GLY A 307 -1.77 -5.11 -14.78
N ALA A 308 -3.02 -5.55 -14.94
CA ALA A 308 -3.53 -6.80 -14.39
C ALA A 308 -2.70 -8.02 -14.82
N TRP A 309 -2.35 -8.10 -16.10
CA TRP A 309 -1.53 -9.18 -16.63
C TRP A 309 -0.13 -9.20 -16.02
N LEU A 310 0.54 -8.05 -15.95
CA LEU A 310 1.84 -7.94 -15.28
C LEU A 310 1.74 -8.31 -13.79
N GLY A 311 0.67 -7.87 -13.10
CA GLY A 311 0.45 -8.19 -11.69
C GLY A 311 0.30 -9.70 -11.46
N ALA A 312 -0.44 -10.38 -12.33
CA ALA A 312 -0.58 -11.84 -12.31
C ALA A 312 0.74 -12.57 -12.60
N LEU A 313 1.55 -12.08 -13.55
CA LEU A 313 2.87 -12.64 -13.84
C LEU A 313 3.84 -12.47 -12.66
N THR A 314 3.89 -11.28 -12.07
CA THR A 314 4.71 -11.01 -10.88
C THR A 314 4.30 -11.90 -9.72
N ALA A 315 2.99 -12.04 -9.45
CA ALA A 315 2.51 -12.95 -8.42
C ALA A 315 2.90 -14.41 -8.71
N THR A 316 2.77 -14.86 -9.96
CA THR A 316 3.17 -16.23 -10.36
C THR A 316 4.67 -16.45 -10.15
N ALA A 317 5.50 -15.45 -10.43
CA ALA A 317 6.94 -15.50 -10.22
C ALA A 317 7.34 -15.54 -8.73
N ILE A 318 6.52 -14.98 -7.84
CA ILE A 318 6.74 -15.01 -6.37
C ILE A 318 6.26 -16.34 -5.78
N PHE A 319 5.04 -16.77 -6.12
CA PHE A 319 4.38 -17.87 -5.40
C PHE A 319 4.56 -19.24 -6.06
N HIS A 320 5.07 -19.30 -7.29
CA HIS A 320 5.27 -20.54 -8.07
C HIS A 320 4.02 -21.45 -8.16
N ARG A 321 2.82 -20.89 -7.97
CA ARG A 321 1.55 -21.60 -8.00
C ARG A 321 0.66 -21.01 -9.08
N PRO A 322 0.65 -21.60 -10.30
CA PRO A 322 -0.30 -21.17 -11.32
C PRO A 322 -1.71 -21.45 -10.82
N ARG A 323 -2.62 -20.48 -11.00
CA ARG A 323 -4.04 -20.71 -10.76
C ARG A 323 -4.73 -21.22 -12.01
N SER A 324 -5.57 -22.23 -11.83
CA SER A 324 -6.55 -22.61 -12.83
C SER A 324 -7.60 -21.50 -12.98
N PHE A 325 -7.79 -21.02 -14.20
CA PHE A 325 -8.88 -20.13 -14.54
C PHE A 325 -10.17 -20.97 -14.64
N GLY A 326 -11.21 -20.61 -13.87
CA GLY A 326 -12.49 -21.30 -13.91
C GLY A 326 -13.26 -21.25 -12.58
N PRO A 327 -14.50 -21.74 -12.58
CA PRO A 327 -15.31 -21.86 -11.37
C PRO A 327 -14.59 -22.68 -10.30
N ARG A 328 -14.74 -22.27 -9.04
CA ARG A 328 -14.24 -23.06 -7.91
C ARG A 328 -15.23 -24.17 -7.61
N TRP A 329 -14.75 -25.41 -7.50
CA TRP A 329 -15.58 -26.52 -7.01
C TRP A 329 -16.21 -26.16 -5.65
N PRO A 330 -17.51 -26.46 -5.41
CA PRO A 330 -18.43 -27.27 -6.25
C PRO A 330 -19.24 -26.49 -7.29
N PHE A 331 -18.92 -25.21 -7.54
CA PHE A 331 -19.70 -24.34 -8.41
C PHE A 331 -19.39 -24.54 -9.90
N GLY A 332 -20.40 -24.37 -10.75
CA GLY A 332 -20.28 -24.40 -12.20
C GLY A 332 -20.09 -23.01 -12.82
N LEU A 333 -20.09 -22.97 -14.15
CA LEU A 333 -19.91 -21.72 -14.90
C LEU A 333 -21.06 -20.73 -14.66
N GLN A 334 -22.28 -21.23 -14.50
CA GLN A 334 -23.46 -20.37 -14.29
C GLN A 334 -23.37 -19.62 -12.97
N GLU A 335 -23.05 -20.31 -11.88
CA GLU A 335 -22.88 -19.70 -10.57
C GLU A 335 -21.74 -18.67 -10.58
N ALA A 336 -20.62 -18.99 -11.22
CA ALA A 336 -19.50 -18.07 -11.35
C ALA A 336 -19.88 -16.80 -12.13
N VAL A 337 -20.57 -16.95 -13.27
CA VAL A 337 -21.01 -15.80 -14.09
C VAL A 337 -22.01 -14.93 -13.33
N VAL A 338 -22.97 -15.52 -12.61
CA VAL A 338 -23.95 -14.78 -11.81
C VAL A 338 -23.24 -14.03 -10.68
N ALA A 339 -22.31 -14.67 -9.96
CA ALA A 339 -21.57 -14.05 -8.88
C ALA A 339 -20.72 -12.87 -9.38
N GLU A 340 -19.96 -13.05 -10.47
CA GLU A 340 -19.17 -11.98 -11.10
C GLU A 340 -20.06 -10.84 -11.63
N ALA A 341 -21.24 -11.15 -12.20
CA ALA A 341 -22.19 -10.14 -12.65
C ALA A 341 -22.75 -9.31 -11.49
N ILE A 342 -23.06 -9.94 -10.35
CA ILE A 342 -23.54 -9.24 -9.15
C ILE A 342 -22.44 -8.31 -8.62
N VAL A 343 -21.20 -8.80 -8.46
CA VAL A 343 -20.10 -7.98 -7.96
C VAL A 343 -19.74 -6.87 -8.93
N GLY A 344 -19.70 -7.16 -10.24
CA GLY A 344 -19.51 -6.18 -11.29
C GLY A 344 -20.59 -5.09 -11.27
N PHE A 345 -21.86 -5.48 -11.14
CA PHE A 345 -22.96 -4.53 -10.98
C PHE A 345 -22.78 -3.67 -9.72
N LEU A 346 -22.48 -4.28 -8.57
CA LEU A 346 -22.33 -3.56 -7.30
C LEU A 346 -21.23 -2.50 -7.39
N ILE A 347 -20.03 -2.86 -7.89
CA ILE A 347 -18.93 -1.90 -7.98
C ILE A 347 -19.23 -0.80 -9.00
N CYS A 348 -19.79 -1.13 -10.16
CA CYS A 348 -20.19 -0.13 -11.16
C CYS A 348 -21.26 0.82 -10.59
N PHE A 349 -22.27 0.28 -9.91
CA PHE A 349 -23.35 1.06 -9.29
C PHE A 349 -22.81 2.00 -8.21
N VAL A 350 -21.99 1.49 -7.29
CA VAL A 350 -21.41 2.31 -6.21
C VAL A 350 -20.50 3.40 -6.78
N VAL A 351 -19.68 3.08 -7.77
CA VAL A 351 -18.81 4.07 -8.43
C VAL A 351 -19.62 5.19 -9.07
N LEU A 352 -20.67 4.84 -9.82
CA LEU A 352 -21.57 5.82 -10.43
C LEU A 352 -22.29 6.66 -9.38
N ALA A 353 -22.87 6.03 -8.36
CA ALA A 353 -23.61 6.72 -7.31
C ALA A 353 -22.76 7.74 -6.55
N VAL A 354 -21.50 7.38 -6.26
CA VAL A 354 -20.54 8.29 -5.61
C VAL A 354 -20.12 9.40 -6.55
N LYS A 355 -19.83 9.09 -7.83
CA LYS A 355 -19.39 10.12 -8.79
C LYS A 355 -20.47 11.13 -9.13
N SER A 356 -21.74 10.75 -9.09
CA SER A 356 -22.86 11.67 -9.29
C SER A 356 -23.10 12.64 -8.12
N ARG A 357 -22.37 12.51 -6.99
CA ARG A 357 -22.52 13.37 -5.81
C ARG A 357 -21.19 13.98 -5.39
N ALA A 358 -21.03 15.30 -5.59
CA ALA A 358 -19.80 16.02 -5.26
C ALA A 358 -19.38 15.84 -3.78
N GLU A 359 -20.33 15.89 -2.85
CA GLU A 359 -20.08 15.72 -1.40
C GLU A 359 -19.64 14.30 -1.02
N ALA A 360 -20.09 13.28 -1.77
CA ALA A 360 -19.73 11.88 -1.52
C ALA A 360 -18.36 11.52 -2.13
N SER A 361 -17.86 12.33 -3.07
CA SER A 361 -16.61 12.05 -3.79
C SER A 361 -15.38 11.99 -2.88
N GLN A 362 -15.41 12.66 -1.73
CA GLN A 362 -14.35 12.58 -0.71
C GLN A 362 -14.26 11.20 -0.03
N PHE A 363 -15.32 10.40 -0.07
CA PHE A 363 -15.38 9.04 0.48
C PHE A 363 -15.22 7.96 -0.60
N SER A 364 -14.89 8.34 -1.84
CA SER A 364 -14.83 7.43 -2.99
C SER A 364 -13.96 6.20 -2.72
N GLY A 365 -12.77 6.39 -2.15
CA GLY A 365 -11.89 5.27 -1.82
C GLY A 365 -12.53 4.27 -0.87
N LEU A 366 -13.16 4.73 0.22
CA LEU A 366 -13.84 3.85 1.16
C LEU A 366 -15.06 3.17 0.55
N ALA A 367 -15.87 3.89 -0.21
CA ALA A 367 -17.03 3.33 -0.89
C ALA A 367 -16.61 2.20 -1.84
N TYR A 368 -15.56 2.41 -2.63
CA TYR A 368 -15.07 1.42 -3.60
C TYR A 368 -14.47 0.22 -2.88
N GLY A 369 -13.65 0.44 -1.84
CA GLY A 369 -13.06 -0.62 -1.03
C GLY A 369 -14.10 -1.47 -0.30
N PHE A 370 -15.05 -0.86 0.41
CA PHE A 370 -16.10 -1.60 1.11
C PHE A 370 -17.05 -2.32 0.16
N CYS A 371 -17.32 -1.76 -1.03
CA CYS A 371 -18.06 -2.46 -2.06
C CYS A 371 -17.32 -3.73 -2.52
N MET A 372 -16.01 -3.65 -2.72
CA MET A 372 -15.19 -4.82 -3.04
C MET A 372 -15.15 -5.83 -1.89
N LEU A 373 -15.06 -5.36 -0.64
CA LEU A 373 -15.12 -6.23 0.54
C LEU A 373 -16.43 -7.04 0.58
N ALA A 374 -17.56 -6.36 0.37
CA ALA A 374 -18.88 -6.98 0.33
C ALA A 374 -19.00 -7.96 -0.86
N GLY A 375 -18.53 -7.56 -2.05
CA GLY A 375 -18.55 -8.41 -3.24
C GLY A 375 -17.75 -9.70 -3.07
N PHE A 376 -16.58 -9.64 -2.43
CA PHE A 376 -15.82 -10.85 -2.10
C PHE A 376 -16.54 -11.79 -1.12
N GLY A 377 -17.43 -11.27 -0.27
CA GLY A 377 -18.29 -12.10 0.57
C GLY A 377 -19.36 -12.85 -0.21
N ILE A 378 -19.78 -12.32 -1.37
CA ILE A 378 -20.79 -12.92 -2.25
C ILE A 378 -20.19 -14.02 -3.13
N CYS A 379 -18.96 -13.85 -3.61
CA CYS A 379 -18.30 -14.77 -4.56
C CYS A 379 -17.50 -15.92 -3.90
N ARG A 380 -17.78 -16.28 -2.65
CA ARG A 380 -16.96 -17.23 -1.88
C ARG A 380 -17.52 -18.62 -1.75
#